data_AF-A0A820KVB9-F1
#
_entry.id   AF-A0A820KVB9-F1
#
_cell.length_a   1.000
_cell.length_b   1.000
_cell.length_c   1.000
_cell.angle_alpha   90.00
_cell.angle_beta   90.00
_cell.angle_gamma   90.00
#
_symmetry.space_group_name_H-M   'P 1'
#
loop_
_entity.id
_entity.type
_entity.pdbx_description
1 polymer ?
#
loop_
_entity_poly.entity_id
_entity_poly.type
_entity_poly.pdbx_seq_one_letter_code
_entity_poly.pdbx_strand_id
1 'polypeptide(L)'
;NPFRIYPEYGYSGPINLVVFHPNSNYLASAHNDHTIHLWNIQNENALVRIFNGHRHQISSLCFSPNGHFLISGCWNGEIILWDIQHNLQIAHLFLHKQAISSIEFSPLTGTLLLISSIDSTISLWNCFMITKIYDEKLTDSMNKNISSHKILLNVFKTKNIPIFHIKFSKENILYAIGLTNE
;
A
#
# COMPACT_ATOMS: atom_id res chain seq x y z
N ASN A 1 -18.49 -21.59 14.31
CA ASN A 1 -18.05 -20.70 15.40
C ASN A 1 -17.17 -19.61 14.84
N PRO A 2 -17.47 -18.32 15.08
CA PRO A 2 -16.52 -17.25 14.79
C PRO A 2 -15.25 -17.47 15.63
N PHE A 3 -14.07 -17.38 15.00
CA PHE A 3 -12.77 -17.49 15.68
C PHE A 3 -12.14 -16.10 15.84
N ARG A 4 -11.27 -15.94 16.83
CA ARG A 4 -10.65 -14.65 17.19
C ARG A 4 -9.13 -14.80 17.19
N ILE A 5 -8.44 -13.89 16.51
CA ILE A 5 -6.97 -13.81 16.51
C ILE A 5 -6.57 -12.88 17.66
N TYR A 6 -5.72 -13.36 18.56
CA TYR A 6 -5.12 -12.55 19.62
C TYR A 6 -3.64 -12.33 19.27
N PRO A 7 -3.12 -11.09 19.33
CA PRO A 7 -1.68 -10.89 19.26
C PRO A 7 -1.04 -11.55 20.48
N GLU A 8 -0.40 -12.71 20.31
CA GLU A 8 0.22 -13.45 21.42
C GLU A 8 1.41 -12.71 22.04
N TYR A 9 1.98 -11.71 21.36
CA TYR A 9 3.13 -10.96 21.86
C TYR A 9 3.06 -9.49 21.44
N GLY A 10 2.70 -8.63 22.40
CA GLY A 10 2.74 -7.17 22.26
C GLY A 10 1.38 -6.57 21.92
N TYR A 11 0.92 -5.67 22.78
CA TYR A 11 -0.24 -4.82 22.54
C TYR A 11 0.01 -3.99 21.27
N SER A 12 -0.42 -4.49 20.12
CA SER A 12 -0.70 -3.62 19.00
C SER A 12 -2.02 -2.93 19.31
N GLY A 13 -2.05 -1.61 19.18
CA GLY A 13 -3.23 -0.81 19.54
C GLY A 13 -4.50 -1.30 18.82
N PRO A 14 -5.69 -0.74 19.16
CA PRO A 14 -6.95 -1.10 18.52
C PRO A 14 -6.82 -1.26 17.00
N ILE A 15 -7.41 -2.33 16.47
CA ILE A 15 -7.46 -2.61 15.04
C ILE A 15 -8.52 -1.71 14.41
N ASN A 16 -8.13 -0.94 13.41
CA ASN A 16 -9.04 -0.04 12.71
C ASN A 16 -9.49 -0.60 11.36
N LEU A 17 -8.64 -1.40 10.72
CA LEU A 17 -8.85 -1.90 9.36
C LEU A 17 -8.36 -3.32 9.26
N VAL A 18 -9.04 -4.11 8.43
CA VAL A 18 -8.63 -5.46 8.05
C VAL A 18 -8.88 -5.65 6.56
N VAL A 19 -8.00 -6.41 5.90
CA VAL A 19 -8.16 -6.77 4.50
C VAL A 19 -7.63 -8.18 4.26
N PHE A 20 -8.38 -8.98 3.51
CA PHE A 20 -7.93 -10.31 3.08
C PHE A 20 -6.95 -10.20 1.94
N HIS A 21 -5.90 -11.00 1.99
CA HIS A 21 -5.09 -11.26 0.83
C HIS A 21 -5.91 -12.03 -0.23
N PRO A 22 -5.70 -11.83 -1.54
CA PRO A 22 -6.51 -12.46 -2.60
C PRO A 22 -6.57 -13.99 -2.52
N ASN A 23 -5.49 -14.64 -2.11
CA ASN A 23 -5.45 -16.10 -1.92
C ASN A 23 -6.23 -16.60 -0.69
N SER A 24 -6.79 -15.70 0.12
CA SER A 24 -7.53 -16.00 1.36
C SER A 24 -6.76 -16.77 2.43
N ASN A 25 -5.45 -16.91 2.31
CA ASN A 25 -4.59 -17.59 3.29
C ASN A 25 -3.93 -16.61 4.25
N TYR A 26 -3.95 -15.33 3.91
CA TYR A 26 -3.40 -14.26 4.73
C TYR A 26 -4.42 -13.15 4.97
N LEU A 27 -4.26 -12.45 6.09
CA LEU A 27 -5.01 -11.26 6.48
C LEU A 27 -4.01 -10.17 6.84
N ALA A 28 -4.24 -8.93 6.40
CA ALA A 28 -3.55 -7.77 6.95
C ALA A 28 -4.49 -6.98 7.87
N SER A 29 -3.95 -6.47 8.99
CA SER A 29 -4.65 -5.57 9.91
C SER A 29 -3.84 -4.31 10.17
N ALA A 30 -4.46 -3.14 10.10
CA ALA A 30 -3.83 -1.89 10.55
C ALA A 30 -4.25 -1.54 11.96
N HIS A 31 -3.29 -1.09 12.74
CA HIS A 31 -3.41 -0.81 14.16
C HIS A 31 -3.25 0.68 14.49
N ASN A 32 -3.77 1.09 15.65
CA ASN A 32 -3.64 2.47 16.15
C ASN A 32 -2.19 2.92 16.39
N ASP A 33 -1.26 1.99 16.57
CA ASP A 33 0.18 2.27 16.67
C ASP A 33 0.86 2.53 15.32
N HIS A 34 0.07 2.67 14.26
CA HIS A 34 0.51 2.97 12.89
C HIS A 34 1.23 1.80 12.20
N THR A 35 1.15 0.61 12.79
CA THR A 35 1.72 -0.60 12.20
C THR A 35 0.67 -1.39 11.41
N ILE A 36 1.17 -2.23 10.50
CA ILE A 36 0.34 -3.21 9.80
C ILE A 36 0.85 -4.60 10.13
N HIS A 37 -0.03 -5.48 10.58
CA HIS A 37 0.29 -6.87 10.87
C HIS A 37 -0.20 -7.77 9.74
N LEU A 38 0.61 -8.74 9.33
CA LEU A 38 0.24 -9.79 8.39
C LEU A 38 0.13 -11.13 9.12
N TRP A 39 -1.03 -11.77 8.99
CA TRP A 39 -1.37 -13.01 9.65
C TRP A 39 -1.52 -14.13 8.63
N ASN A 40 -1.00 -15.31 8.94
CA ASN A 40 -1.29 -16.53 8.19
C ASN A 40 -2.48 -17.22 8.86
N ILE A 41 -3.63 -17.22 8.20
CA ILE A 41 -4.87 -17.77 8.76
C ILE A 41 -5.02 -19.28 8.53
N GLN A 42 -4.11 -19.92 7.79
CA GLN A 42 -4.08 -21.37 7.63
C GLN A 42 -3.28 -22.06 8.76
N ASN A 43 -2.29 -21.38 9.34
CA ASN A 43 -1.38 -21.97 10.32
C ASN A 43 -1.52 -21.27 11.67
N GLU A 44 -2.45 -21.76 12.50
CA GLU A 44 -2.70 -21.30 13.89
C GLU A 44 -2.91 -19.78 14.02
N ASN A 45 -3.26 -19.08 12.93
CA ASN A 45 -3.38 -17.62 12.89
C ASN A 45 -2.10 -16.89 13.31
N ALA A 46 -0.93 -17.45 12.97
CA ALA A 46 0.35 -16.90 13.35
C ALA A 46 0.59 -15.50 12.75
N LEU A 47 1.12 -14.60 13.57
CA LEU A 47 1.68 -13.33 13.10
C LEU A 47 2.95 -13.63 12.30
N VAL A 48 2.92 -13.32 11.00
CA VAL A 48 4.05 -13.60 10.09
C VAL A 48 4.97 -12.40 9.96
N ARG A 49 4.40 -11.19 10.00
CA ARG A 49 5.15 -9.97 9.67
C ARG A 49 4.49 -8.73 10.28
N ILE A 50 5.32 -7.74 10.62
CA ILE A 50 4.91 -6.40 11.01
C ILE A 50 5.55 -5.41 10.03
N PHE A 51 4.74 -4.57 9.39
CA PHE A 51 5.18 -3.47 8.56
C PHE A 51 5.17 -2.17 9.38
N ASN A 52 6.35 -1.56 9.50
CA ASN A 52 6.58 -0.30 10.19
C ASN A 52 7.02 0.76 9.18
N GLY A 53 6.38 1.92 9.16
CA GLY A 53 6.79 3.03 8.29
C GLY A 53 5.90 4.26 8.37
N HIS A 54 4.59 4.05 8.54
CA HIS A 54 3.65 5.16 8.74
C HIS A 54 3.93 5.89 10.05
N ARG A 55 3.75 7.21 10.01
CA ARG A 55 3.83 8.09 11.20
C ARG A 55 2.48 8.53 11.74
N HIS A 56 1.41 8.18 11.03
CA HIS A 56 0.04 8.58 11.36
C HIS A 56 -0.89 7.38 11.20
N GLN A 57 -2.10 7.52 11.75
CA GLN A 57 -3.10 6.46 11.71
C GLN A 57 -3.46 6.09 10.28
N ILE A 58 -3.33 4.79 9.99
CA ILE A 58 -3.67 4.20 8.70
C ILE A 58 -5.18 4.21 8.55
N SER A 59 -5.65 4.77 7.43
CA SER A 59 -7.07 4.92 7.09
C SER A 59 -7.50 4.10 5.89
N SER A 60 -6.55 3.53 5.14
CA SER A 60 -6.86 2.63 4.03
C SER A 60 -5.80 1.55 3.86
N LEU A 61 -6.23 0.33 3.52
CA LEU A 61 -5.40 -0.82 3.20
C LEU A 61 -5.97 -1.57 2.01
N CYS A 62 -5.12 -1.98 1.07
CA CYS A 62 -5.54 -2.75 -0.09
C CYS A 62 -4.42 -3.66 -0.60
N PHE A 63 -4.70 -4.95 -0.79
CA PHE A 63 -3.79 -5.85 -1.49
C PHE A 63 -3.91 -5.68 -3.01
N SER A 64 -2.79 -5.86 -3.71
CA SER A 64 -2.83 -6.03 -5.16
C SER A 64 -3.59 -7.30 -5.54
N PRO A 65 -4.25 -7.36 -6.71
CA PRO A 65 -5.01 -8.55 -7.11
C PRO A 65 -4.15 -9.81 -7.23
N ASN A 66 -2.86 -9.67 -7.55
CA ASN A 66 -1.90 -10.77 -7.55
C ASN A 66 -1.33 -11.11 -6.15
N GLY A 67 -1.64 -10.31 -5.13
CA GLY A 67 -1.23 -10.53 -3.73
C GLY A 67 0.22 -10.17 -3.39
N HIS A 68 1.06 -9.84 -4.37
CA HIS A 68 2.48 -9.56 -4.14
C HIS A 68 2.71 -8.27 -3.35
N PHE A 69 1.77 -7.33 -3.45
CA PHE A 69 1.90 -6.00 -2.87
C PHE A 69 0.75 -5.67 -1.93
N LEU A 70 1.07 -4.87 -0.92
CA LEU A 70 0.09 -4.22 -0.06
C LEU A 70 0.27 -2.71 -0.15
N ILE A 71 -0.83 -1.99 -0.27
CA ILE A 71 -0.85 -0.53 -0.29
C ILE A 71 -1.57 -0.05 0.95
N SER A 72 -1.02 0.99 1.54
CA SER A 72 -1.53 1.59 2.76
C SER A 72 -1.55 3.10 2.63
N GLY A 73 -2.64 3.73 3.05
CA GLY A 73 -2.81 5.18 3.10
C GLY A 73 -3.16 5.63 4.52
N CYS A 74 -2.70 6.81 4.93
CA CYS A 74 -2.95 7.31 6.28
C CYS A 74 -3.48 8.76 6.32
N TRP A 75 -3.75 9.25 7.52
CA TRP A 75 -4.46 10.52 7.78
C TRP A 75 -3.75 11.79 7.29
N ASN A 76 -2.45 11.75 7.01
CA ASN A 76 -1.70 12.90 6.48
C ASN A 76 -1.59 12.90 4.94
N GLY A 77 -2.19 11.93 4.25
CA GLY A 77 -2.06 11.78 2.79
C GLY A 77 -0.87 10.92 2.33
N GLU A 78 -0.09 10.38 3.25
CA GLU A 78 1.01 9.44 3.00
C GLU A 78 0.46 8.10 2.50
N ILE A 79 1.10 7.58 1.46
CA ILE A 79 0.81 6.29 0.84
C ILE A 79 2.10 5.49 0.77
N ILE A 80 2.07 4.26 1.29
CA ILE A 80 3.20 3.34 1.24
C ILE A 80 2.79 2.07 0.47
N LEU A 81 3.64 1.69 -0.48
CA LEU A 81 3.61 0.41 -1.19
C LEU A 81 4.61 -0.55 -0.57
N TRP A 82 4.14 -1.74 -0.18
CA TRP A 82 4.90 -2.79 0.48
C TRP A 82 5.04 -4.01 -0.41
N ASP A 83 6.24 -4.59 -0.45
CA ASP A 83 6.49 -5.94 -0.94
C ASP A 83 6.24 -6.95 0.20
N ILE A 84 5.26 -7.83 0.01
CA ILE A 84 4.91 -8.85 1.01
C ILE A 84 5.97 -9.94 1.12
N GLN A 85 6.51 -10.38 -0.01
CA GLN A 85 7.47 -11.48 -0.08
C GLN A 85 8.82 -11.07 0.52
N HIS A 86 9.31 -9.89 0.15
CA HIS A 86 10.65 -9.42 0.52
C HIS A 86 10.67 -8.53 1.78
N ASN A 87 9.51 -8.17 2.33
CA ASN A 87 9.38 -7.27 3.49
C ASN A 87 9.94 -5.86 3.27
N LEU A 88 9.73 -5.31 2.08
CA LEU A 88 10.35 -4.04 1.70
C LEU A 88 9.29 -2.97 1.49
N GLN A 89 9.62 -1.76 1.92
CA GLN A 89 8.93 -0.56 1.47
C GLN A 89 9.45 -0.19 0.07
N ILE A 90 8.59 -0.31 -0.93
CA ILE A 90 8.96 -0.08 -2.35
C ILE A 90 8.80 1.41 -2.71
N ALA A 91 7.73 2.04 -2.22
CA ALA A 91 7.42 3.43 -2.51
C ALA A 91 6.84 4.15 -1.29
N HIS A 92 7.08 5.46 -1.24
CA HIS A 92 6.55 6.38 -0.26
C HIS A 92 6.07 7.63 -1.00
N LEU A 93 4.77 7.85 -1.05
CA LEU A 93 4.14 8.85 -1.91
C LEU A 93 3.25 9.78 -1.09
N PHE A 94 3.19 11.04 -1.54
CA PHE A 94 2.26 12.06 -1.02
C PHE A 94 1.44 12.58 -2.19
N LEU A 95 0.43 11.81 -2.60
CA LEU A 95 -0.47 12.21 -3.70
C LEU A 95 -1.52 13.21 -3.24
N HIS A 96 -1.86 13.17 -1.95
CA HIS A 96 -2.85 14.05 -1.34
C HIS A 96 -2.21 14.75 -0.14
N LYS A 97 -2.74 15.93 0.20
CA LYS A 97 -2.32 16.71 1.39
C LYS A 97 -3.19 16.44 2.61
N GLN A 98 -4.26 15.68 2.44
CA GLN A 98 -5.21 15.32 3.50
C GLN A 98 -5.38 13.79 3.55
N ALA A 99 -6.11 13.33 4.55
CA ALA A 99 -6.31 11.92 4.83
C ALA A 99 -6.79 11.15 3.60
N ILE A 100 -6.13 10.02 3.36
CA ILE A 100 -6.58 9.05 2.35
C ILE A 100 -7.83 8.35 2.89
N SER A 101 -8.95 8.49 2.20
CA SER A 101 -10.22 7.89 2.59
C SER A 101 -10.39 6.46 2.11
N SER A 102 -9.88 6.13 0.92
CA SER A 102 -9.94 4.78 0.35
C SER A 102 -8.88 4.59 -0.72
N ILE A 103 -8.42 3.34 -0.88
CA ILE A 103 -7.49 2.87 -1.92
C ILE A 103 -8.07 1.59 -2.48
N GLU A 104 -8.21 1.51 -3.80
CA GLU A 104 -8.78 0.34 -4.47
C GLU A 104 -8.09 0.06 -5.80
N PHE A 105 -7.83 -1.21 -6.09
CA PHE A 105 -7.35 -1.64 -7.39
C PHE A 105 -8.50 -1.77 -8.39
N SER A 106 -8.26 -1.36 -9.63
CA SER A 106 -9.16 -1.66 -10.74
C SER A 106 -9.27 -3.18 -10.91
N PRO A 107 -10.49 -3.74 -10.89
CA PRO A 107 -10.69 -5.19 -11.00
C PRO A 107 -10.37 -5.73 -12.40
N LEU A 108 -10.35 -4.87 -13.43
CA LEU A 108 -10.16 -5.29 -14.82
C LEU A 108 -8.68 -5.52 -15.17
N THR A 109 -7.80 -4.61 -14.73
CA THR A 109 -6.38 -4.66 -15.13
C THR A 109 -5.44 -5.00 -13.98
N GLY A 110 -5.85 -4.76 -12.72
CA GLY A 110 -5.01 -4.92 -11.54
C GLY A 110 -3.76 -4.02 -11.49
N THR A 111 -3.66 -3.06 -12.40
CA THR A 111 -2.51 -2.14 -12.55
C THR A 111 -2.86 -0.69 -12.23
N LEU A 112 -4.15 -0.36 -12.27
CA LEU A 112 -4.67 0.96 -11.96
C LEU A 112 -5.18 0.97 -10.52
N LEU A 113 -4.87 2.04 -9.81
CA LEU A 113 -5.27 2.31 -8.44
C LEU A 113 -6.10 3.58 -8.39
N LEU A 114 -7.25 3.50 -7.74
CA LEU A 114 -8.03 4.65 -7.34
C LEU A 114 -7.71 4.97 -5.89
N ILE A 115 -7.38 6.23 -5.65
CA ILE A 115 -7.06 6.75 -4.32
C ILE A 115 -7.95 7.94 -4.08
N SER A 116 -8.77 7.89 -3.05
CA SER A 116 -9.63 9.01 -2.67
C SER A 116 -9.10 9.67 -1.40
N SER A 117 -9.36 10.96 -1.26
CA SER A 117 -8.94 11.75 -0.12
C SER A 117 -10.06 12.66 0.37
N ILE A 118 -10.00 13.02 1.65
CA ILE A 118 -10.92 13.98 2.29
C ILE A 118 -10.79 15.38 1.66
N ASP A 119 -9.71 15.66 0.92
CA ASP A 119 -9.56 16.89 0.14
C ASP A 119 -10.54 17.03 -1.06
N SER A 120 -11.50 16.10 -1.18
CA SER A 120 -12.52 16.05 -2.22
C SER A 120 -11.96 15.74 -3.62
N THR A 121 -10.82 15.04 -3.68
CA THR A 121 -10.20 14.58 -4.94
C THR A 121 -10.02 13.07 -4.96
N ILE A 122 -9.96 12.53 -6.17
CA ILE A 122 -9.60 11.14 -6.47
C ILE A 122 -8.39 11.16 -7.41
N SER A 123 -7.36 10.43 -7.06
CA SER A 123 -6.19 10.21 -7.91
C SER A 123 -6.27 8.82 -8.54
N LEU A 124 -6.07 8.76 -9.85
CA LEU A 124 -5.81 7.53 -10.58
C LEU A 124 -4.30 7.37 -10.74
N TRP A 125 -3.78 6.28 -10.20
CA TRP A 125 -2.36 5.97 -10.19
C TRP A 125 -2.10 4.64 -10.89
N ASN A 126 -1.17 4.63 -11.86
CA ASN A 126 -0.73 3.39 -12.49
C ASN A 126 0.51 2.85 -11.76
N CYS A 127 0.35 1.76 -11.02
CA CYS A 127 1.46 1.14 -10.28
C CYS A 127 2.31 0.20 -11.13
N PHE A 128 1.87 -0.17 -12.35
CA PHE A 128 2.57 -1.13 -13.21
C PHE A 128 4.03 -0.73 -13.48
N MET A 129 4.27 0.57 -13.70
CA MET A 129 5.62 1.07 -13.96
C MET A 129 6.53 0.90 -12.74
N ILE A 130 6.01 1.16 -11.52
CA ILE A 130 6.77 0.98 -10.29
C ILE A 130 7.11 -0.49 -10.08
N THR A 131 6.12 -1.37 -10.21
CA THR A 131 6.31 -2.81 -9.97
C THR A 131 7.26 -3.40 -11.01
N LYS A 132 7.17 -2.99 -12.27
CA LYS A 132 8.08 -3.46 -13.33
C LYS A 132 9.52 -3.03 -13.09
N ILE A 133 9.76 -1.75 -12.79
CA ILE A 133 11.11 -1.26 -12.48
C ILE A 133 11.67 -1.93 -11.22
N TYR A 134 10.81 -2.18 -10.24
CA TYR A 134 11.18 -2.93 -9.05
C TYR A 134 11.63 -4.35 -9.40
N ASP A 135 10.84 -5.09 -10.16
CA ASP A 135 11.14 -6.47 -10.56
C ASP A 135 12.44 -6.56 -11.38
N GLU A 136 12.66 -5.63 -12.32
CA GLU A 136 13.89 -5.54 -13.11
C GLU A 136 15.11 -5.30 -12.20
N LYS A 137 15.03 -4.31 -11.30
CA LYS A 137 16.11 -4.02 -10.36
C LYS A 137 16.37 -5.18 -9.41
N LEU A 138 15.32 -5.83 -8.90
CA LEU A 138 15.44 -6.98 -8.02
C LEU A 138 16.14 -8.13 -8.73
N THR A 139 15.78 -8.40 -9.99
CA THR A 139 16.40 -9.44 -10.83
C THR A 139 17.88 -9.17 -11.06
N ASP A 140 18.24 -7.95 -11.45
CA ASP A 140 19.64 -7.53 -11.61
C ASP A 140 20.45 -7.70 -10.33
N SER A 141 19.81 -7.43 -9.20
CA SER A 141 20.40 -7.51 -7.87
C SER A 141 20.74 -8.94 -7.47
N MET A 142 19.81 -9.87 -7.72
CA MET A 142 19.97 -11.30 -7.47
C MET A 142 21.05 -11.88 -8.37
N ASN A 143 21.09 -11.48 -9.65
CA ASN A 143 22.13 -11.89 -10.60
C ASN A 143 23.55 -11.42 -10.19
N LYS A 144 23.66 -10.33 -9.44
CA LYS A 144 24.94 -9.77 -8.97
C LYS A 144 25.36 -10.26 -7.59
N ASN A 145 24.62 -11.20 -6.96
CA ASN A 145 24.87 -11.70 -5.59
C ASN A 145 25.02 -10.60 -4.53
N ILE A 146 24.41 -9.44 -4.75
CA ILE A 146 24.41 -8.35 -3.75
C ILE A 146 23.26 -8.66 -2.78
N SER A 147 23.51 -8.58 -1.47
CA SER A 147 22.47 -8.81 -0.46
C SER A 147 21.26 -7.93 -0.74
N SER A 148 20.08 -8.54 -0.95
CA SER A 148 18.81 -7.88 -1.26
C SER A 148 18.44 -6.74 -0.27
N HIS A 149 18.93 -6.82 0.98
CA HIS A 149 18.81 -5.76 1.98
C HIS A 149 19.51 -4.42 1.64
N LYS A 150 20.50 -4.40 0.76
CA LYS A 150 21.24 -3.17 0.39
C LYS A 150 20.64 -2.41 -0.80
N ILE A 151 19.63 -2.96 -1.47
CA ILE A 151 19.37 -2.61 -2.89
C ILE A 151 18.20 -1.65 -3.08
N LEU A 152 17.33 -1.40 -2.10
CA LEU A 152 16.06 -0.74 -2.44
C LEU A 152 15.52 0.26 -1.42
N LEU A 153 16.41 0.98 -0.73
CA LEU A 153 15.96 1.91 0.30
C LEU A 153 15.29 3.20 -0.22
N ASN A 154 15.24 3.49 -1.53
CA ASN A 154 14.53 4.67 -2.06
C ASN A 154 14.33 4.59 -3.58
N VAL A 155 13.72 3.52 -4.14
CA VAL A 155 13.58 3.48 -5.62
C VAL A 155 12.61 4.54 -6.15
N PHE A 156 11.64 5.00 -5.35
CA PHE A 156 10.75 6.09 -5.77
C PHE A 156 10.55 7.10 -4.66
N LYS A 157 11.54 7.99 -4.48
CA LYS A 157 11.43 9.17 -3.62
C LYS A 157 10.83 10.38 -4.36
N THR A 158 9.92 10.13 -5.31
CA THR A 158 9.34 11.09 -6.26
C THR A 158 10.30 11.49 -7.39
N LYS A 159 9.91 11.17 -8.62
CA LYS A 159 10.00 11.98 -9.85
C LYS A 159 9.73 11.06 -11.04
N ASN A 160 8.80 11.45 -11.91
CA ASN A 160 8.45 10.80 -13.19
C ASN A 160 7.55 9.55 -13.14
N ILE A 161 6.55 9.51 -12.26
CA ILE A 161 5.43 8.56 -12.45
C ILE A 161 4.20 9.39 -12.84
N PRO A 162 3.57 9.13 -14.00
CA PRO A 162 2.38 9.85 -14.40
C PRO A 162 1.25 9.55 -13.41
N ILE A 163 0.68 10.61 -12.84
CA ILE A 163 -0.47 10.54 -11.93
C ILE A 163 -1.58 11.36 -12.55
N PHE A 164 -2.79 10.81 -12.58
CA PHE A 164 -3.97 11.53 -13.03
C PHE A 164 -4.79 11.93 -11.81
N HIS A 165 -4.95 13.23 -11.58
CA HIS A 165 -5.80 13.75 -10.52
C HIS A 165 -7.16 14.15 -11.10
N ILE A 166 -8.23 13.65 -10.51
CA ILE A 166 -9.61 14.01 -10.82
C ILE A 166 -10.20 14.69 -9.58
N LYS A 167 -10.54 15.98 -9.70
CA LYS A 167 -11.19 16.73 -8.62
C LYS A 167 -12.68 16.82 -8.85
N PHE A 168 -13.46 16.52 -7.82
CA PHE A 168 -14.92 16.65 -7.85
C PHE A 168 -15.37 17.88 -7.06
N SER A 169 -16.40 18.56 -7.54
CA SER A 169 -17.21 19.53 -6.78
C SER A 169 -18.60 18.94 -6.52
N LYS A 170 -19.41 19.61 -5.70
CA LYS A 170 -20.80 19.20 -5.41
C LYS A 170 -21.66 18.99 -6.67
N GLU A 171 -21.32 19.63 -7.79
CA GLU A 171 -22.19 19.65 -8.98
C GLU A 171 -21.49 19.14 -10.25
N ASN A 172 -20.16 19.08 -10.32
CA ASN A 172 -19.40 18.69 -11.53
C ASN A 172 -17.97 18.21 -11.24
N ILE A 173 -17.36 17.52 -12.20
CA ILE A 173 -15.89 17.35 -12.25
C ILE A 173 -15.27 18.73 -12.47
N LEU A 174 -14.43 19.16 -11.52
CA LEU A 174 -13.76 20.46 -11.55
C LEU A 174 -12.61 20.47 -12.56
N TYR A 175 -11.81 19.40 -12.57
CA TYR A 175 -10.76 19.17 -13.56
C TYR A 175 -10.24 17.73 -13.49
N ALA A 176 -9.70 17.24 -14.61
CA ALA A 176 -8.84 16.06 -14.69
C ALA A 176 -7.48 16.52 -15.24
N ILE A 177 -6.42 16.45 -14.42
CA ILE A 177 -5.06 16.84 -14.82
C ILE A 177 -4.20 15.58 -14.79
N GLY A 178 -3.63 15.21 -15.95
CA GLY A 178 -2.50 14.30 -16.00
C GLY A 178 -1.24 15.06 -15.61
N LEU A 179 -0.77 14.87 -14.38
CA LEU A 179 0.52 15.39 -13.95
C LEU A 179 1.57 14.31 -14.21
N THR A 180 2.42 14.52 -15.21
CA THR A 180 3.79 14.01 -15.13
C THR A 180 4.53 14.96 -14.21
N ASN A 181 4.84 14.55 -12.98
CA ASN A 181 5.70 15.37 -12.11
C ASN A 181 7.03 15.62 -12.85
N GLU A 182 7.33 16.90 -13.14
CA GLU A 182 8.64 17.37 -13.61
C GLU A 182 9.75 17.21 -12.54
#